data_AF-A0A7S1EJX0-F1
#
_entry.id   AF-A0A7S1EJX0-F1
#
_cell.length_a   1.000
_cell.length_b   1.000
_cell.length_c   1.000
_cell.angle_alpha   90.00
_cell.angle_beta   90.00
_cell.angle_gamma   90.00
#
_symmetry.space_group_name_H-M   'P 1'
#
loop_
_entity.id
_entity.type
_entity.pdbx_description
1 polymer ?
#
loop_
_entity_poly.entity_id
_entity_poly.type
_entity_poly.pdbx_seq_one_letter_code
_entity_poly.pdbx_strand_id
1 'polypeptide(L)'
;LNTVVIALCAFFVFGVMAVQLIGDSTGYCSDPFVLDRAMCVGVDEATGRMRLWSARAISYYWIGDATLSMFVLASQDNWEYAMYAGVDARSRDLGPKVNAN
;
A
#
# COMPACT_ATOMS: atom_id res chain seq x y z
N LEU A 1 9.19 5.68 -29.79
CA LEU A 1 10.15 5.44 -28.68
C LEU A 1 10.26 6.65 -27.75
N ASN A 2 10.55 7.87 -28.26
CA ASN A 2 10.69 9.09 -27.44
C ASN A 2 9.52 9.32 -26.45
N THR A 3 8.27 9.24 -26.91
CA THR A 3 7.09 9.46 -26.04
C THR A 3 6.97 8.42 -24.93
N VAL A 4 7.29 7.16 -25.22
CA VAL A 4 7.23 6.07 -24.23
C VAL A 4 8.32 6.26 -23.16
N VAL A 5 9.52 6.65 -23.57
CA VAL A 5 10.63 6.93 -22.65
C VAL A 5 10.25 8.07 -21.69
N ILE A 6 9.67 9.15 -22.21
CA ILE A 6 9.22 10.28 -21.39
C ILE A 6 8.15 9.82 -20.37
N ALA A 7 7.18 9.00 -20.80
CA ALA A 7 6.16 8.48 -19.90
C ALA A 7 6.75 7.60 -18.78
N LEU A 8 7.68 6.70 -19.11
CA LEU A 8 8.37 5.86 -18.12
C LEU A 8 9.20 6.70 -17.14
N CYS A 9 9.88 7.75 -17.61
CA CYS A 9 10.60 8.68 -16.74
C CYS A 9 9.63 9.42 -15.79
N ALA A 10 8.47 9.85 -16.27
CA ALA A 10 7.46 10.47 -15.42
C ALA A 10 6.96 9.49 -14.34
N PHE A 11 6.61 8.25 -14.71
CA PHE A 11 6.19 7.24 -13.74
C PHE A 11 7.28 6.90 -12.72
N PHE A 12 8.55 6.89 -13.14
CA PHE A 12 9.65 6.68 -12.22
C PHE A 12 9.77 7.81 -11.19
N VAL A 13 9.69 9.07 -11.62
CA VAL A 13 9.75 10.23 -10.70
C VAL A 13 8.58 10.21 -9.71
N PHE A 14 7.36 9.98 -10.18
CA PHE A 14 6.20 9.85 -9.29
C PHE A 14 6.28 8.60 -8.41
N GLY A 15 6.86 7.50 -8.91
CA GLY A 15 7.12 6.29 -8.14
C GLY A 15 8.05 6.55 -6.96
N VAL A 16 9.15 7.28 -7.17
CA VAL A 16 10.06 7.69 -6.07
C VAL A 16 9.31 8.49 -5.01
N MET A 17 8.50 9.46 -5.44
CA MET A 17 7.70 10.29 -4.53
C MET A 17 6.69 9.45 -3.74
N ALA A 18 6.03 8.49 -4.38
CA ALA A 18 5.07 7.60 -3.74
C ALA A 18 5.72 6.72 -2.67
N VAL A 19 6.92 6.16 -2.92
CA VAL A 19 7.68 5.39 -1.91
C VAL A 19 7.98 6.26 -0.67
N GLN A 20 8.30 7.54 -0.86
CA GLN A 20 8.60 8.44 0.26
C GLN A 20 7.37 8.79 1.08
N LEU A 21 6.20 8.97 0.45
CA LEU A 21 4.97 9.38 1.12
C LEU A 21 4.25 8.20 1.80
N ILE A 22 4.16 7.06 1.13
CA ILE A 22 3.27 5.95 1.54
C ILE A 22 3.95 4.56 1.50
N GLY A 23 5.27 4.51 1.34
CA GLY A 23 6.01 3.27 1.01
C GLY A 23 5.78 2.06 1.92
N ASP A 24 5.50 2.29 3.20
CA ASP A 24 5.42 1.25 4.22
C ASP A 24 4.22 1.48 5.16
N SER A 25 3.29 2.38 4.81
CA SER A 25 2.15 2.77 5.68
C SER A 25 0.82 2.11 5.32
N THR A 26 0.81 1.19 4.35
CA THR A 26 -0.41 0.51 3.84
C THR A 26 -0.52 -0.95 4.29
N GLY A 27 0.28 -1.37 5.27
CA GLY A 27 0.22 -2.71 5.85
C GLY A 27 -1.07 -2.93 6.66
N TYR A 28 -1.56 -4.17 6.71
CA TYR A 28 -2.73 -4.55 7.49
C TYR A 28 -2.54 -5.90 8.18
N CYS A 29 -3.21 -6.07 9.31
CA CYS A 29 -3.30 -7.37 9.99
C CYS A 29 -4.41 -8.22 9.40
N SER A 30 -4.25 -9.53 9.38
CA SER A 30 -5.32 -10.47 9.01
C SER A 30 -6.55 -10.38 9.90
N ASP A 31 -6.38 -9.91 11.14
CA ASP A 31 -7.45 -9.65 12.10
C ASP A 31 -7.94 -8.20 11.96
N PRO A 32 -9.22 -7.96 11.63
CA PRO A 32 -9.76 -6.62 11.38
C PRO A 32 -9.83 -5.75 12.64
N PHE A 33 -9.76 -6.33 13.84
CA PHE A 33 -9.82 -5.57 15.10
C PHE A 33 -8.44 -5.10 15.56
N VAL A 34 -7.37 -5.65 15.00
CA VAL A 34 -5.99 -5.34 15.39
C VAL A 34 -5.39 -4.32 14.43
N LEU A 35 -5.28 -3.08 14.91
CA LEU A 35 -4.75 -1.95 14.14
C LEU A 35 -3.28 -1.66 14.45
N ASP A 36 -2.68 -2.32 15.44
CA ASP A 36 -1.28 -2.12 15.80
C ASP A 36 -0.46 -3.33 15.32
N ARG A 37 0.61 -3.07 14.58
CA ARG A 37 1.52 -4.11 14.08
C ARG A 37 2.10 -4.94 15.22
N ALA A 38 2.41 -4.33 16.37
CA ALA A 38 2.96 -5.04 17.52
C ALA A 38 1.95 -6.01 18.14
N MET A 39 0.64 -5.71 18.02
CA MET A 39 -0.45 -6.56 18.51
C MET A 39 -0.86 -7.62 17.48
N CYS A 40 -0.42 -7.52 16.22
CA CYS A 40 -0.68 -8.50 15.16
C CYS A 40 0.22 -9.74 15.28
N VAL A 41 0.22 -10.36 16.46
CA VAL A 41 0.99 -11.56 16.78
C VAL A 41 0.09 -12.60 17.47
N GLY A 42 0.46 -13.88 17.33
CA GLY A 42 -0.27 -14.98 17.94
C GLY A 42 -1.43 -15.52 17.09
N VAL A 43 -2.40 -16.16 17.74
CA VAL A 43 -3.57 -16.76 17.10
C VAL A 43 -4.77 -15.86 17.32
N ASP A 44 -5.56 -15.65 16.28
CA ASP A 44 -6.85 -14.99 16.35
C ASP A 44 -7.86 -15.92 17.03
N GLU A 45 -8.46 -15.47 18.13
CA GLU A 45 -9.42 -16.24 18.92
C GLU A 45 -10.73 -16.50 18.16
N ALA A 46 -11.09 -15.63 17.20
CA ALA A 46 -12.33 -15.77 16.45
C ALA A 46 -12.22 -16.83 15.34
N THR A 47 -11.06 -16.94 14.70
CA THR A 47 -10.86 -17.81 13.53
C THR A 47 -9.94 -19.00 13.81
N GLY A 48 -9.21 -19.01 14.92
CA GLY A 48 -8.19 -20.01 15.25
C GLY A 48 -6.98 -19.99 14.31
N ARG A 49 -6.84 -18.94 13.47
CA ARG A 49 -5.73 -18.80 12.51
C ARG A 49 -4.64 -17.88 13.08
N MET A 50 -3.39 -18.10 12.65
CA MET A 50 -2.30 -17.20 13.03
C MET A 50 -2.51 -15.80 12.44
N ARG A 51 -2.35 -14.77 13.26
CA ARG A 51 -2.34 -13.38 12.83
C ARG A 51 -1.11 -13.14 11.95
N LEU A 52 -1.34 -12.55 10.79
CA LEU A 52 -0.30 -12.26 9.81
C LEU A 52 -0.39 -10.79 9.42
N TRP A 53 0.74 -10.10 9.49
CA TRP A 53 0.89 -8.76 8.95
C TRP A 53 1.26 -8.86 7.48
N SER A 54 0.41 -8.34 6.59
CA SER A 54 0.61 -8.40 5.15
C SER A 54 0.44 -7.04 4.50
N ALA A 55 1.12 -6.85 3.37
CA ALA A 55 0.92 -5.71 2.49
C ALA A 55 -0.30 -5.94 1.58
N ARG A 56 -0.93 -4.85 1.11
CA ARG A 56 -1.91 -4.92 0.01
C ARG A 56 -1.23 -5.32 -1.30
N ALA A 57 -2.05 -5.81 -2.25
CA ALA A 57 -1.62 -6.18 -3.59
C ALA A 57 -0.93 -5.04 -4.36
N ILE A 58 -1.31 -3.79 -4.06
CA ILE A 58 -0.65 -2.58 -4.55
C ILE A 58 0.20 -2.04 -3.41
N SER A 59 1.50 -2.33 -3.49
CA SER A 59 2.48 -2.07 -2.44
C SER A 59 3.48 -1.01 -2.91
N TYR A 60 3.96 -0.15 -2.01
CA TYR A 60 4.90 0.93 -2.32
C TYR A 60 6.27 0.72 -1.65
N TYR A 61 6.57 -0.52 -1.23
CA TYR A 61 7.78 -0.84 -0.46
C TYR A 61 9.05 -0.74 -1.31
N TRP A 62 8.95 -1.01 -2.61
CA TRP A 62 10.06 -1.01 -3.56
C TRP A 62 9.72 -0.12 -4.75
N ILE A 63 10.75 0.47 -5.36
CA ILE A 63 10.56 1.42 -6.47
C ILE A 63 9.91 0.79 -7.71
N GLY A 64 10.14 -0.51 -7.94
CA GLY A 64 9.51 -1.27 -9.02
C GLY A 64 8.00 -1.35 -8.84
N ASP A 65 7.55 -1.81 -7.68
CA ASP A 65 6.12 -1.90 -7.34
C ASP A 65 5.47 -0.52 -7.35
N ALA A 66 6.14 0.52 -6.84
CA ALA A 66 5.63 1.88 -6.89
C ALA A 66 5.45 2.41 -8.32
N THR A 67 6.41 2.13 -9.21
CA THR A 67 6.34 2.54 -10.62
C THR A 67 5.25 1.77 -11.37
N LEU A 68 5.10 0.47 -11.09
CA LEU A 68 4.00 -0.35 -11.61
C LEU A 68 2.65 0.16 -11.11
N SER A 69 2.57 0.56 -9.84
CA SER A 69 1.37 1.16 -9.24
C SER A 69 1.00 2.48 -9.92
N MET A 70 1.97 3.32 -10.28
CA MET A 70 1.74 4.53 -11.06
C MET A 70 1.18 4.22 -12.45
N PHE A 71 1.66 3.16 -13.10
CA PHE A 71 1.13 2.71 -14.39
C PHE A 71 -0.33 2.25 -14.28
N VAL A 72 -0.66 1.44 -13.27
CA VAL A 72 -2.02 0.94 -13.00
C VAL A 72 -3.00 2.10 -12.71
N LEU A 73 -2.56 3.08 -11.92
CA LEU A 73 -3.32 4.31 -11.69
C LEU A 73 -3.55 5.09 -12.99
N ALA A 74 -2.52 5.24 -13.82
CA ALA A 74 -2.63 5.95 -15.09
C ALA A 74 -3.55 5.23 -16.10
N SER A 75 -3.62 3.90 -16.05
CA SER A 75 -4.57 3.11 -16.85
C SER A 75 -5.99 3.08 -16.28
N GLN A 76 -6.23 3.71 -15.13
CA GLN A 76 -7.51 3.69 -14.41
C GLN A 76 -7.99 2.28 -14.04
N ASP A 77 -7.07 1.33 -13.89
CA ASP A 77 -7.41 -0.04 -13.53
C ASP A 77 -7.38 -0.18 -12.00
N ASN A 78 -8.55 -0.43 -11.39
CA ASN A 78 -8.71 -0.54 -9.93
C ASN A 78 -8.07 0.64 -9.15
N TRP A 79 -8.03 1.83 -9.75
CA TRP A 79 -7.37 3.00 -9.20
C TRP A 79 -8.03 3.46 -7.89
N GLU A 80 -9.33 3.24 -7.76
CA GLU A 80 -10.12 3.53 -6.57
C GLU A 80 -9.63 2.73 -5.36
N TYR A 81 -9.23 1.46 -5.55
CA TYR A 81 -8.73 0.63 -4.46
C TYR A 81 -7.36 1.12 -3.96
N ALA A 82 -6.51 1.56 -4.88
CA ALA A 82 -5.22 2.17 -4.55
C ALA A 82 -5.39 3.53 -3.86
N MET A 83 -6.35 4.35 -4.29
CA MET A 83 -6.65 5.64 -3.67
C MET A 83 -7.20 5.49 -2.25
N TYR A 84 -8.16 4.58 -2.03
CA TYR A 84 -8.65 4.31 -0.68
C TYR A 84 -7.53 3.79 0.23
N ALA A 85 -6.64 2.93 -0.29
CA ALA A 85 -5.47 2.50 0.47
C ALA A 85 -4.55 3.67 0.87
N GLY A 86 -4.42 4.69 0.01
CA GLY A 86 -3.64 5.89 0.29
C GLY A 86 -4.28 6.81 1.33
N VAL A 87 -5.60 7.01 1.26
CA VAL A 87 -6.37 7.83 2.23
C VAL A 87 -6.40 7.19 3.61
N ASP A 88 -6.50 5.86 3.66
CA ASP A 88 -6.55 5.12 4.92
C ASP A 88 -5.15 4.82 5.50
N ALA A 89 -4.08 5.14 4.76
CA ALA A 89 -2.71 4.92 5.17
C ALA A 89 -2.38 5.75 6.43
N ARG A 90 -1.59 5.19 7.34
CA ARG A 90 -1.17 5.88 8.57
C ARG A 90 0.33 5.91 8.69
N SER A 91 0.85 5.26 9.73
CA SER A 91 2.27 5.04 9.97
C SER A 91 2.61 3.59 9.68
N ARG A 92 3.89 3.27 9.60
CA ARG A 92 4.39 1.91 9.29
C ARG A 92 3.96 0.84 10.30
N ASP A 93 3.73 1.26 11.53
CA ASP A 93 3.37 0.37 12.62
C ASP A 93 1.86 0.29 12.85
N LEU A 94 1.07 1.08 12.12
CA LEU A 94 -0.37 1.18 12.29
C LEU A 94 -1.09 0.69 11.03
N GLY A 95 -2.11 -0.14 11.24
CA GLY A 95 -3.01 -0.59 10.21
C GLY A 95 -3.91 0.54 9.68
N PRO A 96 -4.62 0.28 8.57
CA PRO A 96 -5.43 1.29 7.92
C PRO A 96 -6.59 1.73 8.82
N LYS A 97 -6.90 3.03 8.80
CA LYS A 97 -8.10 3.57 9.45
C LYS A 97 -8.82 4.46 8.44
N VAL A 98 -10.13 4.26 8.32
CA VAL A 98 -10.97 5.03 7.40
C VAL A 98 -10.76 6.53 7.60
N ASN A 99 -10.38 7.22 6.52
CA ASN A 99 -10.14 8.67 6.48
C ASN A 99 -9.10 9.14 7.52
N ALA A 100 -7.93 8.51 7.54
CA ALA A 100 -6.88 8.88 8.49
C ALA A 100 -6.04 10.08 8.05
N ASN A 101 -5.90 10.29 6.74
CA ASN A 101 -5.19 11.40 6.09
C ASN A 101 -6.13 12.21 5.19
#